data_AF-A0A4R6WC20-F1
#
_entry.id   AF-A0A4R6WC20-F1
#
_cell.length_a   1.000
_cell.length_b   1.000
_cell.length_c   1.000
_cell.angle_alpha   90.00
_cell.angle_beta   90.00
_cell.angle_gamma   90.00
#
_symmetry.space_group_name_H-M   'P 1'
#
loop_
_entity.id
_entity.type
_entity.pdbx_description
1 polymer ?
#
loop_
_entity_poly.entity_id
_entity_poly.type
_entity_poly.pdbx_seq_one_letter_code
_entity_poly.pdbx_strand_id
1 'polypeptide(L)'
;MKKLIIILALVLSSSLLFAQRGTVDTDIFGNLQFKTIDGQYKASLEKNIFDDLVFTDSRKNKLHYEKKYLDKMEPGLRGDKEAQARMLRRLVRENNRHSGYTATFKIDIFDKMIIEDNKGYKLEESKDIFGNTNIQEQVGGTKSVFKRNMRGVLEYKEGEKTASLGQDIFDRWLYKDSFGNEIQFGKETWKRVLEQYGTDEKFFWELLDRWFY
;
A
#
# COMPACT_ATOMS: atom_id res chain seq x y z
N MET A 1 43.85 -15.27 -4.41
CA MET A 1 42.54 -14.67 -4.05
C MET A 1 41.35 -15.47 -4.62
N LYS A 2 41.29 -16.79 -4.40
CA LYS A 2 40.16 -17.63 -4.87
C LYS A 2 39.43 -18.39 -3.76
N LYS A 3 39.88 -18.27 -2.50
CA LYS A 3 39.27 -18.93 -1.33
C LYS A 3 38.31 -18.03 -0.52
N LEU A 4 38.26 -16.73 -0.82
CA LEU A 4 37.36 -15.78 -0.14
C LEU A 4 36.00 -15.59 -0.84
N ILE A 5 35.89 -15.95 -2.12
CA ILE A 5 34.65 -15.79 -2.89
C ILE A 5 33.60 -16.87 -2.54
N ILE A 6 34.04 -18.05 -2.08
CA ILE A 6 33.13 -19.17 -1.76
C ILE A 6 32.41 -18.94 -0.42
N ILE A 7 33.04 -18.26 0.54
CA ILE A 7 32.44 -18.00 1.86
C ILE A 7 31.40 -16.87 1.78
N LEU A 8 31.60 -15.87 0.90
CA LEU A 8 30.62 -14.79 0.71
C LEU A 8 29.35 -15.27 -0.01
N ALA A 9 29.45 -16.27 -0.90
CA ALA A 9 28.30 -16.88 -1.57
C ALA A 9 27.45 -17.78 -0.65
N LEU A 10 28.04 -18.34 0.42
CA LEU A 10 27.33 -19.20 1.38
C LEU A 10 26.53 -18.42 2.44
N VAL A 11 26.92 -17.17 2.73
CA VAL A 11 26.22 -16.31 3.70
C VAL A 11 25.06 -15.53 3.05
N LEU A 12 25.13 -15.26 1.75
CA LEU A 12 24.05 -14.62 1.00
C LEU A 12 22.92 -15.58 0.57
N SER A 13 23.17 -16.89 0.55
CA SER A 13 22.14 -17.89 0.22
C SER A 13 21.30 -18.31 1.44
N SER A 14 21.82 -18.23 2.66
CA SER A 14 21.11 -18.69 3.86
C SER A 14 20.03 -17.73 4.36
N SER A 15 20.05 -16.45 3.96
CA SER A 15 19.01 -15.47 4.35
C SER A 15 17.79 -15.43 3.41
N LEU A 16 17.89 -16.06 2.23
CA LEU A 16 16.79 -16.16 1.25
C LEU A 16 16.02 -17.49 1.32
N LEU A 17 16.53 -18.51 2.02
CA LEU A 17 15.99 -19.87 1.99
C LEU A 17 14.87 -20.18 2.99
N PHE A 18 14.72 -19.39 4.06
CA PHE A 18 13.79 -19.75 5.14
C PHE A 18 12.30 -19.51 4.81
N ALA A 19 11.98 -18.57 3.93
CA ALA A 19 10.59 -18.26 3.57
C ALA A 19 10.07 -19.07 2.36
N GLN A 20 10.94 -19.76 1.61
CA GLN A 20 10.57 -20.50 0.39
C GLN A 20 10.30 -21.99 0.63
N ARG A 21 10.41 -22.48 1.87
CA ARG A 21 10.33 -23.90 2.21
C ARG A 21 9.17 -24.17 3.17
N GLY A 22 7.94 -24.08 2.66
CA GLY A 22 6.73 -24.45 3.36
C GLY A 22 5.63 -24.89 2.41
N THR A 23 4.71 -25.72 2.90
CA THR A 23 3.58 -26.24 2.12
C THR A 23 2.33 -25.42 2.40
N VAL A 24 1.51 -25.24 1.37
CA VAL A 24 0.14 -24.74 1.51
C VAL A 24 -0.78 -25.93 1.30
N ASP A 25 -1.71 -26.14 2.21
CA ASP A 25 -2.74 -27.16 2.13
C ASP A 25 -4.11 -26.55 2.39
N THR A 26 -5.18 -27.29 2.07
CA THR A 26 -6.57 -26.87 2.31
C THR A 26 -7.17 -27.74 3.41
N ASP A 27 -7.76 -27.12 4.44
CA ASP A 27 -8.45 -27.86 5.50
C ASP A 27 -9.83 -28.37 5.07
N ILE A 28 -10.49 -29.12 5.96
CA ILE A 28 -11.82 -29.70 5.71
C ILE A 28 -12.94 -28.65 5.50
N PHE A 29 -12.70 -27.40 5.90
CA PHE A 29 -13.62 -26.28 5.72
C PHE A 29 -13.28 -25.45 4.47
N GLY A 30 -12.24 -25.83 3.73
CA GLY A 30 -11.79 -25.11 2.55
C GLY A 30 -10.87 -23.93 2.85
N ASN A 31 -10.40 -23.74 4.08
CA ASN A 31 -9.44 -22.69 4.42
C ASN A 31 -8.02 -23.11 4.05
N LEU A 32 -7.16 -22.14 3.76
CA LEU A 32 -5.77 -22.41 3.43
C LEU A 32 -4.91 -22.40 4.68
N GLN A 33 -4.02 -23.38 4.80
CA GLN A 33 -3.10 -23.56 5.90
C GLN A 33 -1.67 -23.59 5.35
N PHE A 34 -0.76 -22.83 5.94
CA PHE A 34 0.66 -22.83 5.63
C PHE A 34 1.45 -23.40 6.80
N LYS A 35 2.46 -24.23 6.50
CA LYS A 35 3.41 -24.74 7.49
C LYS A 35 4.82 -24.76 6.92
N THR A 36 5.80 -24.26 7.67
CA THR A 36 7.22 -24.42 7.32
C THR A 36 7.65 -25.88 7.43
N ILE A 37 8.69 -26.29 6.68
CA ILE A 37 9.20 -27.67 6.73
C ILE A 37 9.59 -28.11 8.16
N ASP A 38 10.18 -27.21 8.95
CA ASP A 38 10.55 -27.47 10.35
C ASP A 38 9.35 -27.43 11.32
N GLY A 39 8.17 -27.03 10.84
CA GLY A 39 6.93 -26.91 11.59
C GLY A 39 6.87 -25.76 12.62
N GLN A 40 7.90 -24.92 12.70
CA GLN A 40 8.01 -23.83 13.68
C GLN A 40 7.04 -22.68 13.40
N TYR A 41 6.76 -22.42 12.12
CA TYR A 41 5.84 -21.38 11.71
C TYR A 41 4.62 -21.99 11.00
N LYS A 42 3.44 -21.54 11.45
CA LYS A 42 2.14 -21.93 10.90
C LYS A 42 1.33 -20.68 10.62
N ALA A 43 0.57 -20.66 9.55
CA ALA A 43 -0.37 -19.59 9.25
C ALA A 43 -1.64 -20.13 8.59
N SER A 44 -2.74 -19.39 8.69
CA SER A 44 -3.99 -19.70 8.02
C SER A 44 -4.51 -18.49 7.27
N LEU A 45 -5.27 -18.75 6.21
CA LEU A 45 -6.12 -17.78 5.52
C LEU A 45 -7.53 -18.36 5.47
N GLU A 46 -8.39 -17.80 6.30
CA GLU A 46 -9.73 -18.32 6.57
C GLU A 46 -10.78 -17.38 6.00
N LYS A 47 -11.85 -17.98 5.47
CA LYS A 47 -13.02 -17.23 5.02
C LYS A 47 -14.06 -17.20 6.13
N ASN A 48 -14.49 -16.02 6.57
CA ASN A 48 -15.53 -15.90 7.60
C ASN A 48 -16.95 -15.92 6.99
N ILE A 49 -17.97 -15.79 7.85
CA ILE A 49 -19.40 -15.78 7.46
C ILE A 49 -19.81 -14.59 6.58
N PHE A 50 -19.00 -13.54 6.50
CA PHE A 50 -19.23 -12.33 5.69
C PHE A 50 -18.47 -12.36 4.37
N ASP A 51 -17.86 -13.49 4.02
CA ASP A 51 -16.92 -13.66 2.91
C ASP A 51 -15.62 -12.83 3.02
N ASP A 52 -15.27 -12.35 4.20
CA ASP A 52 -13.98 -11.72 4.44
C ASP A 52 -12.87 -12.78 4.43
N LEU A 53 -11.63 -12.33 4.19
CA LEU A 53 -10.44 -13.15 4.40
C LEU A 53 -9.70 -12.71 5.65
N VAL A 54 -9.45 -13.65 6.55
CA VAL A 54 -8.73 -13.43 7.80
C VAL A 54 -7.46 -14.26 7.78
N PHE A 55 -6.32 -13.58 7.83
CA PHE A 55 -5.02 -14.21 8.00
C PHE A 55 -4.68 -14.27 9.50
N THR A 56 -4.19 -15.42 9.97
CA THR A 56 -3.57 -15.54 11.29
C THR A 56 -2.30 -16.37 11.22
N ASP A 57 -1.40 -16.21 12.19
CA ASP A 57 -0.21 -17.04 12.29
C ASP A 57 0.20 -17.44 13.72
N SER A 58 1.19 -18.33 13.81
CA SER A 58 1.74 -18.81 15.07
C SER A 58 2.49 -17.75 15.88
N ARG A 59 2.69 -16.55 15.32
CA ARG A 59 3.28 -15.39 15.98
C ARG A 59 2.20 -14.39 16.45
N LYS A 60 0.93 -14.81 16.46
CA LYS A 60 -0.21 -13.99 16.88
C LYS A 60 -0.44 -12.77 15.98
N ASN A 61 0.05 -12.78 14.75
CA ASN A 61 -0.32 -11.77 13.77
C ASN A 61 -1.75 -12.06 13.27
N LYS A 62 -2.52 -11.01 12.98
CA LYS A 62 -3.90 -11.12 12.46
C LYS A 62 -4.22 -10.00 11.47
N LEU A 63 -4.46 -10.33 10.22
CA LEU A 63 -4.84 -9.36 9.19
C LEU A 63 -6.26 -9.67 8.70
N HIS A 64 -7.14 -8.68 8.70
CA HIS A 64 -8.55 -8.83 8.33
C HIS A 64 -8.87 -8.01 7.07
N TYR A 65 -9.22 -8.70 5.99
CA TYR A 65 -9.60 -8.12 4.70
C TYR A 65 -11.09 -8.26 4.48
N GLU A 66 -11.82 -7.16 4.56
CA GLU A 66 -13.26 -7.18 4.31
C GLU A 66 -13.57 -7.52 2.86
N LYS A 67 -14.69 -8.22 2.66
CA LYS A 67 -15.19 -8.59 1.34
C LYS A 67 -15.22 -7.41 0.36
N LYS A 68 -15.75 -6.25 0.79
CA LYS A 68 -15.88 -5.06 -0.06
C LYS A 68 -14.52 -4.52 -0.50
N TYR A 69 -13.52 -4.54 0.40
CA TYR A 69 -12.14 -4.20 0.07
C TYR A 69 -11.56 -5.15 -0.98
N LEU A 70 -11.72 -6.46 -0.78
CA LEU A 70 -11.24 -7.48 -1.70
C LEU A 70 -11.87 -7.35 -3.09
N ASP A 71 -13.18 -7.12 -3.16
CA ASP A 71 -13.91 -6.97 -4.42
C ASP A 71 -13.43 -5.77 -5.24
N LYS A 72 -12.99 -4.69 -4.57
CA LYS A 72 -12.47 -3.48 -5.24
C LYS A 72 -10.99 -3.62 -5.61
N MET A 73 -10.15 -4.12 -4.71
CA MET A 73 -8.69 -4.05 -4.84
C MET A 73 -8.06 -5.29 -5.45
N GLU A 74 -8.67 -6.46 -5.26
CA GLU A 74 -8.14 -7.75 -5.73
C GLU A 74 -9.27 -8.54 -6.41
N PRO A 75 -9.85 -8.01 -7.51
CA PRO A 75 -11.01 -8.61 -8.16
C PRO A 75 -10.70 -10.04 -8.60
N GLY A 76 -11.57 -10.97 -8.23
CA GLY A 76 -11.41 -12.40 -8.54
C GLY A 76 -10.67 -13.22 -7.48
N LEU A 77 -9.98 -12.60 -6.52
CA LEU A 77 -9.24 -13.30 -5.47
C LEU A 77 -10.11 -14.28 -4.67
N ARG A 78 -11.35 -13.88 -4.33
CA ARG A 78 -12.24 -14.72 -3.51
C ARG A 78 -12.71 -15.99 -4.22
N GLY A 79 -12.73 -16.00 -5.55
CA GLY A 79 -13.12 -17.16 -6.36
C GLY A 79 -11.96 -18.05 -6.81
N ASP A 80 -10.72 -17.57 -6.69
CA ASP A 80 -9.52 -18.28 -7.15
C ASP A 80 -8.69 -18.77 -5.97
N LYS A 81 -8.69 -20.10 -5.76
CA LYS A 81 -7.91 -20.76 -4.70
C LYS A 81 -6.40 -20.61 -4.90
N GLU A 82 -5.92 -20.58 -6.13
CA GLU A 82 -4.50 -20.35 -6.42
C GLU A 82 -4.12 -18.90 -6.11
N ALA A 83 -4.99 -17.93 -6.40
CA ALA A 83 -4.78 -16.55 -6.00
C ALA A 83 -4.75 -16.39 -4.47
N GLN A 84 -5.66 -17.05 -3.75
CA GLN A 84 -5.63 -17.10 -2.28
C GLN A 84 -4.35 -17.75 -1.74
N ALA A 85 -3.87 -18.83 -2.38
CA ALA A 85 -2.61 -19.46 -1.99
C ALA A 85 -1.40 -18.56 -2.24
N ARG A 86 -1.40 -17.79 -3.34
CA ARG A 86 -0.38 -16.75 -3.58
C ARG A 86 -0.45 -15.64 -2.53
N MET A 87 -1.65 -15.18 -2.16
CA MET A 87 -1.85 -14.21 -1.09
C MET A 87 -1.32 -14.74 0.24
N LEU A 88 -1.69 -15.96 0.65
CA LEU A 88 -1.22 -16.56 1.90
C LEU A 88 0.32 -16.60 1.93
N ARG A 89 0.98 -17.05 0.85
CA ARG A 89 2.45 -17.06 0.78
C ARG A 89 3.05 -15.65 0.90
N ARG A 90 2.43 -14.63 0.28
CA ARG A 90 2.82 -13.22 0.41
C ARG A 90 2.74 -12.77 1.88
N LEU A 91 1.59 -13.01 2.53
CA LEU A 91 1.35 -12.61 3.92
C LEU A 91 2.29 -13.30 4.90
N VAL A 92 2.58 -14.59 4.69
CA VAL A 92 3.59 -15.31 5.47
C VAL A 92 4.95 -14.63 5.36
N ARG A 93 5.39 -14.29 4.14
CA ARG A 93 6.68 -13.64 3.92
C ARG A 93 6.75 -12.26 4.60
N GLU A 94 5.65 -11.50 4.57
CA GLU A 94 5.57 -10.17 5.17
C GLU A 94 5.50 -10.22 6.69
N ASN A 95 4.82 -11.22 7.27
CA ASN A 95 4.51 -11.25 8.70
C ASN A 95 5.40 -12.21 9.51
N ASN A 96 6.18 -13.09 8.87
CA ASN A 96 7.03 -14.06 9.59
C ASN A 96 8.12 -13.43 10.48
N ARG A 97 8.40 -12.12 10.35
CA ARG A 97 9.33 -11.37 11.21
C ARG A 97 8.63 -10.53 12.27
N HIS A 98 7.31 -10.45 12.24
CA HIS A 98 6.50 -9.70 13.20
C HIS A 98 5.82 -10.63 14.20
N SER A 99 5.41 -10.06 15.34
CA SER A 99 4.67 -10.76 16.38
C SER A 99 3.58 -9.83 16.89
N GLY A 100 2.37 -10.34 17.07
CA GLY A 100 1.22 -9.57 17.53
C GLY A 100 0.80 -8.42 16.61
N TYR A 101 1.18 -8.43 15.33
CA TYR A 101 0.79 -7.40 14.38
C TYR A 101 -0.66 -7.58 13.94
N THR A 102 -1.45 -6.52 13.97
CA THR A 102 -2.85 -6.57 13.52
C THR A 102 -3.17 -5.42 12.59
N ALA A 103 -3.81 -5.72 11.46
CA ALA A 103 -4.28 -4.71 10.52
C ALA A 103 -5.66 -5.05 9.95
N THR A 104 -6.43 -4.01 9.62
CA THR A 104 -7.76 -4.10 9.02
C THR A 104 -7.77 -3.37 7.69
N PHE A 105 -8.38 -3.97 6.67
CA PHE A 105 -8.53 -3.43 5.33
C PHE A 105 -10.02 -3.42 4.98
N LYS A 106 -10.63 -2.24 4.94
CA LYS A 106 -12.08 -2.08 4.80
C LYS A 106 -12.47 -1.04 3.79
N ILE A 107 -13.71 -1.14 3.32
CA ILE A 107 -14.38 -0.07 2.56
C ILE A 107 -15.70 0.21 3.25
N ASP A 108 -15.90 1.44 3.69
CA ASP A 108 -17.12 1.83 4.39
C ASP A 108 -18.33 1.97 3.46
N ILE A 109 -19.46 2.37 4.04
CA ILE A 109 -20.73 2.56 3.32
C ILE A 109 -20.70 3.74 2.34
N PHE A 110 -19.73 4.66 2.45
CA PHE A 110 -19.54 5.81 1.57
C PHE A 110 -18.42 5.58 0.54
N ASP A 111 -18.03 4.32 0.32
CA ASP A 111 -16.94 3.91 -0.58
C ASP A 111 -15.56 4.48 -0.22
N LYS A 112 -15.39 4.93 1.02
CA LYS A 112 -14.08 5.29 1.57
C LYS A 112 -13.32 4.03 1.93
N MET A 113 -12.12 3.87 1.36
CA MET A 113 -11.17 2.86 1.78
C MET A 113 -10.52 3.29 3.10
N ILE A 114 -10.42 2.36 4.04
CA ILE A 114 -9.73 2.57 5.32
C ILE A 114 -8.80 1.39 5.57
N ILE A 115 -7.52 1.69 5.83
CA ILE A 115 -6.53 0.71 6.27
C ILE A 115 -5.97 1.20 7.60
N GLU A 116 -5.93 0.35 8.62
CA GLU A 116 -5.43 0.72 9.94
C GLU A 116 -4.72 -0.45 10.61
N ASP A 117 -3.70 -0.16 11.41
CA ASP A 117 -2.95 -1.18 12.15
C ASP A 117 -2.72 -0.83 13.63
N ASN A 118 -2.24 -1.80 14.39
CA ASN A 118 -1.94 -1.61 15.82
C ASN A 118 -0.56 -0.97 16.10
N LYS A 119 0.14 -0.50 15.07
CA LYS A 119 1.40 0.26 15.19
C LYS A 119 1.19 1.75 14.94
N GLY A 120 -0.06 2.18 14.75
CA GLY A 120 -0.42 3.58 14.56
C GLY A 120 -0.38 4.03 13.11
N TYR A 121 -0.41 3.10 12.15
CA TYR A 121 -0.68 3.41 10.75
C TYR A 121 -2.20 3.56 10.53
N LYS A 122 -2.59 4.59 9.78
CA LYS A 122 -3.96 4.75 9.29
C LYS A 122 -3.98 5.44 7.93
N LEU A 123 -4.65 4.86 6.95
CA LEU A 123 -4.89 5.43 5.63
C LEU A 123 -6.41 5.50 5.39
N GLU A 124 -6.89 6.66 4.95
CA GLU A 124 -8.23 6.88 4.45
C GLU A 124 -8.17 7.46 3.04
N GLU A 125 -8.81 6.79 2.09
CA GLU A 125 -8.93 7.27 0.70
C GLU A 125 -10.41 7.32 0.28
N SER A 126 -10.83 8.44 -0.29
CA SER A 126 -12.20 8.66 -0.74
C SER A 126 -12.24 9.53 -2.00
N LYS A 127 -13.39 9.58 -2.65
CA LYS A 127 -13.67 10.55 -3.73
C LYS A 127 -14.65 11.61 -3.27
N ASP A 128 -14.42 12.85 -3.67
CA ASP A 128 -15.43 13.91 -3.48
C ASP A 128 -16.57 13.80 -4.51
N ILE A 129 -17.54 14.70 -4.42
CA ILE A 129 -18.70 14.76 -5.33
C ILE A 129 -18.34 15.07 -6.78
N PHE A 130 -17.13 15.56 -7.03
CA PHE A 130 -16.59 15.84 -8.36
C PHE A 130 -15.70 14.69 -8.87
N GLY A 131 -15.57 13.61 -8.09
CA GLY A 131 -14.75 12.44 -8.41
C GLY A 131 -13.26 12.59 -8.11
N ASN A 132 -12.84 13.68 -7.45
CA ASN A 132 -11.44 13.90 -7.09
C ASN A 132 -11.03 13.06 -5.88
N THR A 133 -9.80 12.57 -5.92
CA THR A 133 -9.23 11.74 -4.86
C THR A 133 -8.86 12.59 -3.64
N ASN A 134 -9.26 12.13 -2.46
CA ASN A 134 -8.87 12.68 -1.16
C ASN A 134 -8.21 11.57 -0.35
N ILE A 135 -6.95 11.76 0.03
CA ILE A 135 -6.16 10.82 0.82
C ILE A 135 -5.77 11.48 2.13
N GLN A 136 -5.96 10.76 3.23
CA GLN A 136 -5.42 11.12 4.53
C GLN A 136 -4.63 9.93 5.06
N GLU A 137 -3.38 10.16 5.38
CA GLU A 137 -2.49 9.13 5.93
C GLU A 137 -1.96 9.59 7.28
N GLN A 138 -1.78 8.64 8.19
CA GLN A 138 -1.16 8.85 9.49
C GLN A 138 -0.11 7.77 9.71
N VAL A 139 1.13 8.19 9.96
CA VAL A 139 2.26 7.30 10.24
C VAL A 139 2.99 7.83 11.48
N GLY A 140 3.03 7.04 12.55
CA GLY A 140 3.81 7.38 13.74
C GLY A 140 3.42 8.72 14.40
N GLY A 141 2.17 9.16 14.23
CA GLY A 141 1.66 10.44 14.73
C GLY A 141 1.74 11.61 13.75
N THR A 142 2.49 11.47 12.65
CA THR A 142 2.51 12.47 11.57
C THR A 142 1.31 12.24 10.66
N LYS A 143 0.56 13.31 10.38
CA LYS A 143 -0.59 13.29 9.45
C LYS A 143 -0.22 13.94 8.13
N SER A 144 -0.51 13.22 7.05
CA SER A 144 -0.41 13.68 5.66
C SER A 144 -1.79 13.75 5.02
N VAL A 145 -2.03 14.77 4.20
CA VAL A 145 -3.30 15.00 3.50
C VAL A 145 -3.01 15.39 2.07
N PHE A 146 -3.62 14.67 1.12
CA PHE A 146 -3.66 15.01 -0.29
C PHE A 146 -5.11 15.27 -0.70
N LYS A 147 -5.36 16.39 -1.37
CA LYS A 147 -6.70 16.72 -1.88
C LYS A 147 -6.63 17.67 -3.07
N ARG A 148 -7.73 17.75 -3.81
CA ARG A 148 -7.99 18.85 -4.74
C ARG A 148 -8.95 19.85 -4.12
N ASN A 149 -8.63 21.14 -4.19
CA ASN A 149 -9.54 22.19 -3.73
C ASN A 149 -10.55 22.59 -4.82
N MET A 150 -11.52 23.45 -4.47
CA MET A 150 -12.58 23.88 -5.39
C MET A 150 -12.08 24.68 -6.61
N ARG A 151 -10.84 25.18 -6.59
CA ARG A 151 -10.20 25.87 -7.72
C ARG A 151 -9.44 24.90 -8.64
N GLY A 152 -9.50 23.60 -8.35
CA GLY A 152 -8.78 22.58 -9.09
C GLY A 152 -7.31 22.45 -8.70
N VAL A 153 -6.84 23.18 -7.68
CA VAL A 153 -5.45 23.11 -7.20
C VAL A 153 -5.28 21.85 -6.35
N LEU A 154 -4.24 21.08 -6.64
CA LEU A 154 -3.80 19.96 -5.82
C LEU A 154 -3.01 20.48 -4.63
N GLU A 155 -3.32 19.98 -3.44
CA GLU A 155 -2.71 20.37 -2.18
C GLU A 155 -2.21 19.12 -1.46
N TYR A 156 -0.96 19.16 -1.01
CA TYR A 156 -0.36 18.18 -0.11
C TYR A 156 0.09 18.87 1.17
N LYS A 157 -0.19 18.25 2.32
CA LYS A 157 0.24 18.73 3.64
C LYS A 157 0.74 17.56 4.45
N GLU A 158 1.92 17.67 5.05
CA GLU A 158 2.50 16.71 5.99
C GLU A 158 2.98 17.46 7.24
N GLY A 159 2.27 17.33 8.36
CA GLY A 159 2.52 18.17 9.54
C GLY A 159 2.41 19.65 9.19
N GLU A 160 3.50 20.42 9.36
CA GLU A 160 3.59 21.85 8.99
C GLU A 160 4.05 22.09 7.55
N LYS A 161 4.56 21.06 6.87
CA LYS A 161 5.05 21.16 5.48
C LYS A 161 3.89 21.14 4.51
N THR A 162 3.96 21.92 3.43
CA THR A 162 2.89 22.03 2.43
C THR A 162 3.43 22.13 1.01
N ALA A 163 2.71 21.56 0.06
CA ALA A 163 2.97 21.70 -1.36
C ALA A 163 1.66 21.87 -2.13
N SER A 164 1.74 22.53 -3.28
CA SER A 164 0.59 22.74 -4.15
C SER A 164 0.98 22.70 -5.62
N LEU A 165 0.06 22.24 -6.47
CA LEU A 165 0.17 22.28 -7.92
C LEU A 165 -1.16 22.74 -8.51
N GLY A 166 -1.15 23.84 -9.26
CA GLY A 166 -2.36 24.32 -9.92
C GLY A 166 -2.07 25.39 -10.96
N GLN A 167 -3.11 25.78 -11.69
CA GLN A 167 -3.04 26.81 -12.72
C GLN A 167 -3.09 28.21 -12.09
N ASP A 168 -2.21 29.09 -12.54
CA ASP A 168 -2.21 30.52 -12.20
C ASP A 168 -3.22 31.31 -13.06
N ILE A 169 -3.33 32.61 -12.83
CA ILE A 169 -4.25 33.50 -13.57
C ILE A 169 -3.84 33.74 -15.04
N PHE A 170 -2.69 33.22 -15.47
CA PHE A 170 -2.12 33.37 -16.81
C PHE A 170 -2.03 32.02 -17.56
N ASP A 171 -2.81 31.03 -17.13
CA ASP A 171 -2.84 29.68 -17.70
C ASP A 171 -1.50 28.92 -17.64
N ARG A 172 -0.65 29.25 -16.66
CA ARG A 172 0.58 28.50 -16.38
C ARG A 172 0.38 27.61 -15.18
N TRP A 173 0.96 26.42 -15.20
CA TRP A 173 0.93 25.51 -14.06
C TRP A 173 2.08 25.81 -13.11
N LEU A 174 1.78 25.88 -11.83
CA LEU A 174 2.69 26.32 -10.79
C LEU A 174 2.74 25.28 -9.67
N TYR A 175 3.93 24.69 -9.49
CA TYR A 175 4.28 23.95 -8.29
C TYR A 175 4.94 24.87 -7.28
N LYS A 176 4.54 24.77 -6.01
CA LYS A 176 5.15 25.46 -4.88
C LYS A 176 5.16 24.57 -3.66
N ASP A 177 6.22 24.63 -2.85
CA ASP A 177 6.26 24.00 -1.53
C ASP A 177 6.82 24.89 -0.42
N SER A 178 6.70 24.40 0.81
CA SER A 178 7.17 25.06 2.03
C SER A 178 8.70 25.12 2.16
N PHE A 179 9.45 24.44 1.29
CA PHE A 179 10.91 24.50 1.24
C PHE A 179 11.42 25.62 0.32
N GLY A 180 10.52 26.31 -0.36
CA GLY A 180 10.83 27.41 -1.27
C GLY A 180 11.06 26.96 -2.71
N ASN A 181 10.77 25.70 -3.05
CA ASN A 181 10.83 25.27 -4.44
C ASN A 181 9.63 25.85 -5.20
N GLU A 182 9.90 26.41 -6.38
CA GLU A 182 8.90 26.92 -7.30
C GLU A 182 9.21 26.46 -8.73
N ILE A 183 8.25 25.80 -9.38
CA ILE A 183 8.41 25.33 -10.77
C ILE A 183 7.19 25.76 -11.57
N GLN A 184 7.46 26.43 -12.70
CA GLN A 184 6.43 26.90 -13.62
C GLN A 184 6.48 26.12 -14.93
N PHE A 185 5.30 25.70 -15.39
CA PHE A 185 5.12 25.04 -16.67
C PHE A 185 4.21 25.89 -17.54
N GLY A 186 4.73 26.30 -18.71
CA GLY A 186 3.90 26.89 -19.76
C GLY A 186 2.95 25.83 -20.35
N LYS A 187 1.92 26.30 -21.06
CA LYS A 187 0.86 25.47 -21.65
C LYS A 187 1.38 24.28 -22.47
N GLU A 188 2.37 24.51 -23.35
CA GLU A 188 2.93 23.46 -24.21
C GLU A 188 3.74 22.42 -23.41
N THR A 189 4.48 22.87 -22.41
CA THR A 189 5.21 21.96 -21.50
C THR A 189 4.23 21.13 -20.70
N TRP A 190 3.15 21.74 -20.20
CA TRP A 190 2.12 21.04 -19.45
C TRP A 190 1.41 19.96 -20.26
N LYS A 191 1.14 20.23 -21.54
CA LYS A 191 0.58 19.23 -22.45
C LYS A 191 1.47 17.99 -22.54
N ARG A 192 2.78 18.17 -22.68
CA ARG A 192 3.76 17.05 -22.70
C ARG A 192 3.82 16.31 -21.37
N VAL A 193 3.71 17.03 -20.25
CA VAL A 193 3.59 16.41 -18.92
C VAL A 193 2.37 15.50 -18.86
N LEU A 194 1.21 15.95 -19.32
CA LEU A 194 0.00 15.12 -19.33
C LEU A 194 0.12 13.93 -20.31
N GLU A 195 0.79 14.10 -21.44
CA GLU A 195 1.08 12.99 -22.36
C GLU A 195 1.97 11.92 -21.72
N GLN A 196 2.92 12.32 -20.88
CA GLN A 196 3.84 11.40 -20.20
C GLN A 196 3.25 10.75 -18.94
N TYR A 197 2.59 11.53 -18.09
CA TYR A 197 2.12 11.09 -16.76
C TYR A 197 0.63 10.71 -16.75
N GLY A 198 -0.13 11.10 -17.77
CA GLY A 198 -1.56 10.83 -17.92
C GLY A 198 -2.49 11.74 -17.10
N THR A 199 -2.09 12.12 -15.89
CA THR A 199 -2.87 12.98 -14.99
C THR A 199 -1.95 13.93 -14.22
N ASP A 200 -2.49 15.08 -13.83
CA ASP A 200 -1.83 16.05 -12.97
C ASP A 200 -1.55 15.51 -11.56
N GLU A 201 -2.42 14.65 -11.02
CA GLU A 201 -2.21 13.97 -9.73
C GLU A 201 -0.95 13.11 -9.74
N LYS A 202 -0.77 12.25 -10.74
CA LYS A 202 0.44 11.43 -10.91
C LYS A 202 1.70 12.29 -11.04
N PHE A 203 1.63 13.39 -11.78
CA PHE A 203 2.77 14.28 -11.91
C PHE A 203 3.06 15.04 -10.61
N PHE A 204 2.03 15.42 -9.86
CA PHE A 204 2.23 16.05 -8.56
C PHE A 204 2.92 15.10 -7.57
N TRP A 205 2.55 13.81 -7.57
CA TRP A 205 3.27 12.79 -6.78
C TRP A 205 4.75 12.68 -7.16
N GLU A 206 5.09 12.74 -8.44
CA GLU A 206 6.49 12.79 -8.89
C GLU A 206 7.24 14.02 -8.37
N LEU A 207 6.58 15.19 -8.32
CA LEU A 207 7.19 16.40 -7.77
C LEU A 207 7.40 16.27 -6.26
N LEU A 208 6.45 15.68 -5.53
CA LEU A 208 6.60 15.41 -4.11
C LEU A 208 7.77 14.47 -3.83
N ASP A 209 7.85 13.34 -4.54
CA ASP A 209 8.94 12.36 -4.40
C ASP A 209 10.32 12.99 -4.62
N ARG A 210 10.41 13.94 -5.57
CA ARG A 210 11.67 14.57 -5.95
C ARG A 210 12.09 15.73 -5.05
N TRP A 211 11.14 16.53 -4.57
CA TRP A 211 11.44 17.85 -3.96
C TRP A 211 10.89 18.05 -2.55
N PHE A 212 9.93 17.24 -2.10
CA PHE A 212 9.20 17.47 -0.85
C PHE A 212 9.68 16.59 0.33
N TYR A 213 10.16 15.39 0.03
CA TYR A 213 10.66 14.45 1.05
C TYR A 213 12.16 14.63 1.35
#